data_AF-W8E6N9-F1
#
_entry.id   AF-W8E6N9-F1
#
_cell.length_a   1.000
_cell.length_b   1.000
_cell.length_c   1.000
_cell.angle_alpha   90.00
_cell.angle_beta   90.00
_cell.angle_gamma   90.00
#
_symmetry.space_group_name_H-M   'P 1'
#
loop_
_entity.id
_entity.type
_entity.pdbx_description
1 polymer ?
#
loop_
_entity_poly.entity_id
_entity_poly.type
_entity_poly.pdbx_seq_one_letter_code
_entity_poly.pdbx_strand_id
1 'polypeptide(L)' 'MGSCANGGGYYHYSYSVVRGCSRLIPVDIYVPGCPPTAEALMFGVLQLQKSLYKQINEDEKKINKKTNYFKSKYVY' A
#
# COMPACT_ATOMS: atom_id res chain seq x y z
N MET A 1 9.20 1.77 -6.91
CA MET A 1 9.16 0.80 -8.01
C MET A 1 10.57 0.56 -8.52
N GLY A 2 10.96 -0.71 -8.61
CA GLY A 2 12.31 -1.12 -8.99
C GLY A 2 13.31 -1.17 -7.83
N SER A 3 14.45 -1.82 -8.06
CA SER A 3 15.48 -2.11 -7.04
C SER A 3 16.02 -0.83 -6.38
N CYS A 4 16.22 0.24 -7.17
CA CYS A 4 16.69 1.53 -6.67
C CYS A 4 15.72 2.18 -5.68
N ALA A 5 14.42 2.19 -5.98
CA ALA A 5 13.42 2.78 -5.09
C ALA A 5 13.11 1.90 -3.87
N ASN A 6 13.25 0.58 -3.98
CA ASN A 6 12.97 -0.33 -2.87
C ASN A 6 14.10 -0.29 -1.83
N GLY A 7 15.36 -0.18 -2.26
CA GLY A 7 16.49 -0.25 -1.35
C GLY A 7 17.82 0.28 -1.88
N GLY A 8 17.83 1.12 -2.91
CA GLY A 8 19.06 1.67 -3.52
C GLY A 8 19.62 0.86 -4.68
N GLY A 9 19.24 -0.42 -4.82
CA GLY A 9 19.54 -1.24 -6.00
C GLY A 9 21.02 -1.20 -6.38
N TYR A 10 21.30 -0.94 -7.66
CA TYR A 10 22.66 -0.84 -8.18
C TYR A 10 23.49 0.27 -7.52
N TYR A 11 22.84 1.35 -7.09
CA TYR A 11 23.49 2.51 -6.47
C TYR A 11 23.57 2.43 -4.95
N HIS A 12 23.30 1.28 -4.33
CA HIS A 12 23.22 1.16 -2.88
C HIS A 12 24.45 1.71 -2.14
N TYR A 13 25.64 1.65 -2.73
CA TYR A 13 26.89 2.14 -2.14
C TYR A 13 27.30 3.55 -2.58
N SER A 14 26.48 4.25 -3.36
CA SER A 14 26.81 5.62 -3.76
C SER A 14 26.59 6.60 -2.60
N TYR A 15 27.39 7.68 -2.57
CA TYR A 15 27.38 8.67 -1.50
C TYR A 15 26.15 9.59 -1.51
N SER A 16 25.45 9.65 -2.64
CA SER A 16 24.41 10.64 -2.93
C SER A 16 23.03 10.04 -3.15
N VAL A 17 22.80 8.77 -2.79
CA VAL A 17 21.47 8.14 -2.90
C VAL A 17 20.92 7.66 -1.56
N VAL A 18 19.63 7.86 -1.39
CA VAL A 18 18.89 7.29 -0.25
C VAL A 18 18.62 5.81 -0.50
N ARG A 19 18.89 4.96 0.50
CA ARG A 19 18.72 3.50 0.44
C ARG A 19 17.26 3.08 0.56
N GLY A 20 16.49 3.46 -0.46
CA GLY A 20 15.07 3.15 -0.61
C GLY A 20 14.15 4.29 -0.17
N CYS A 21 13.03 4.42 -0.87
CA CYS A 21 12.02 5.47 -0.68
C CYS A 21 11.32 5.36 0.69
N SER A 22 11.27 4.15 1.27
CA SER A 22 10.65 3.89 2.57
C SER A 22 11.21 4.71 3.73
N ARG A 23 12.42 5.27 3.58
CA ARG A 23 13.04 6.12 4.61
C ARG A 23 12.48 7.54 4.60
N LEU A 24 11.86 7.97 3.51
CA LEU A 24 11.33 9.32 3.32
C LEU A 24 9.81 9.34 3.50
N ILE A 25 9.12 8.39 2.86
CA ILE A 25 7.66 8.37 2.76
C ILE A 25 7.20 6.92 2.98
N PRO A 26 6.06 6.69 3.66
CA PRO A 26 5.45 5.36 3.71
C PRO A 26 5.09 4.88 2.31
N VAL A 27 5.50 3.66 1.98
CA VAL A 27 5.24 3.05 0.67
C VAL A 27 4.24 1.92 0.86
N ASP A 28 3.14 1.95 0.12
CA ASP A 28 2.10 0.92 0.21
C ASP A 28 2.55 -0.42 -0.41
N ILE A 29 3.20 -0.36 -1.58
CA ILE A 29 3.57 -1.55 -2.35
C ILE A 29 4.94 -1.40 -3.00
N TYR A 30 5.72 -2.48 -2.92
CA TYR A 30 7.02 -2.60 -3.58
C TYR A 30 6.92 -3.50 -4.80
N VAL A 31 7.27 -2.95 -5.97
CA VAL A 31 7.39 -3.72 -7.21
C VAL A 31 8.87 -3.99 -7.46
N PRO A 32 9.35 -5.25 -7.42
CA PRO A 32 10.75 -5.59 -7.68
C PRO A 32 11.06 -5.56 -9.19
N GLY A 33 12.30 -5.20 -9.55
CA GLY A 33 12.78 -5.21 -10.94
C GLY A 33 13.88 -4.18 -11.22
N CYS A 34 14.62 -4.34 -12.32
CA CYS A 34 15.67 -3.40 -12.73
C CYS A 34 15.91 -3.44 -14.26
N PRO A 35 14.95 -2.97 -15.09
CA PRO A 35 13.62 -2.48 -14.77
C PRO A 35 12.61 -3.63 -14.56
N PRO A 36 11.48 -3.40 -13.85
CA PRO A 36 10.43 -4.41 -13.73
C PRO A 36 9.78 -4.72 -15.08
N THR A 37 9.34 -5.96 -15.26
CA THR A 37 8.56 -6.35 -16.44
C THR A 37 7.19 -5.68 -16.41
N ALA A 38 6.57 -5.50 -17.59
CA ALA A 38 5.25 -4.89 -17.71
C ALA A 38 4.19 -5.66 -16.89
N GLU A 39 4.29 -7.00 -16.87
CA GLU A 39 3.41 -7.87 -16.09
C GLU A 39 3.56 -7.66 -14.59
N ALA A 40 4.79 -7.54 -14.08
CA ALA A 40 5.05 -7.30 -12.66
C ALA A 40 4.55 -5.93 -12.21
N LEU A 41 4.64 -4.91 -13.07
CA LEU A 41 4.09 -3.59 -12.81
C LEU A 41 2.56 -3.66 -12.71
N MET A 42 1.91 -4.31 -13.67
CA MET A 42 0.46 -4.46 -13.71
C MET A 42 -0.05 -5.24 -12.49
N PHE A 43 0.68 -6.28 -12.08
CA PHE A 43 0.39 -7.02 -10.83
C PHE A 43 0.45 -6.10 -9.60
N GLY A 44 1.46 -5.22 -9.50
CA GLY A 44 1.57 -4.25 -8.42
C GLY A 44 0.37 -3.30 -8.32
N VAL A 45 -0.13 -2.82 -9.47
CA VAL A 45 -1.33 -1.95 -9.52
C VAL A 45 -2.59 -2.70 -9.09
N LEU A 46 -2.77 -3.94 -9.56
CA LEU A 46 -3.90 -4.78 -9.15
C LEU A 46 -3.87 -5.07 -7.64
N GLN A 47 -2.69 -5.28 -7.07
CA GLN A 47 -2.53 -5.47 -5.63
C GLN A 47 -2.86 -4.21 -4.83
N LEU A 48 -2.59 -3.02 -5.38
CA LEU A 48 -2.97 -1.73 -4.79
C LEU A 48 -4.48 -1.59 -4.73
N GLN A 49 -5.16 -1.85 -5.85
CA GLN A 49 -6.62 -1.81 -5.93
C GLN A 49 -7.25 -2.76 -4.92
N LYS A 50 -6.76 -4.02 -4.83
CA LYS A 50 -7.25 -5.01 -3.86
C LYS A 50 -7.11 -4.55 -2.41
N SER A 51 -5.99 -3.92 -2.08
CA SER A 51 -5.72 -3.43 -0.72
C SER A 51 -6.66 -2.28 -0.35
N LEU A 52 -6.91 -1.36 -1.29
CA LEU A 52 -7.85 -0.26 -1.12
C LEU A 52 -9.30 -0.76 -0.96
N TYR A 53 -9.76 -1.68 -1.81
CA TYR A 53 -11.11 -2.25 -1.70
C TYR A 53 -11.32 -2.94 -0.35
N LYS A 54 -10.30 -3.65 0.16
CA LYS A 54 -10.36 -4.27 1.48
C LYS A 54 -10.53 -3.22 2.59
N GLN A 55 -9.79 -2.12 2.52
CA GLN A 55 -9.89 -1.03 3.50
C GLN A 55 -11.29 -0.40 3.50
N ILE A 56 -11.84 -0.08 2.33
CA ILE A 56 -13.19 0.49 2.18
C ILE A 56 -14.25 -0.44 2.79
N ASN A 57 -14.21 -1.73 2.45
CA ASN A 57 -15.19 -2.70 2.95
C ASN A 57 -15.11 -2.91 4.48
N GLU A 58 -13.90 -2.86 5.05
CA GLU A 58 -13.71 -2.93 6.50
C GLU A 58 -14.30 -1.69 7.21
N ASP A 59 -14.18 -0.51 6.60
CA ASP A 59 -14.71 0.72 7.17
C ASP A 59 -16.24 0.80 7.09
N GLU A 60 -16.84 0.31 5.99
CA GLU A 60 -18.31 0.17 5.88
C GLU A 60 -18.88 -0.76 6.95
N LYS A 61 -18.21 -1.88 7.24
CA LYS A 61 -18.62 -2.80 8.31
C LYS A 61 -18.55 -2.15 9.69
N LYS A 62 -17.52 -1.36 9.97
CA LYS A 62 -17.39 -0.63 11.25
C LYS A 62 -18.51 0.39 11.40
N ILE A 63 -18.82 1.13 10.34
CA ILE A 63 -19.93 2.11 10.33
C ILE A 63 -21.25 1.40 10.62
N ASN A 64 -21.58 0.33 9.87
CA ASN A 64 -22.81 -0.44 10.05
C ASN A 64 -22.94 -1.06 11.45
N LYS A 65 -21.85 -1.55 12.03
CA LYS A 65 -21.87 -2.07 13.40
C LYS A 65 -22.15 -0.94 14.41
N LYS A 66 -21.58 0.25 14.20
CA LYS A 66 -21.76 1.42 15.07
C LYS A 66 -23.18 1.99 14.98
N THR A 67 -23.76 2.09 13.78
CA THR A 67 -25.17 2.48 13.60
C THR A 67 -26.12 1.47 14.23
N ASN A 68 -25.88 0.16 14.08
CA ASN A 68 -26.71 -0.85 14.74
C ASN A 68 -26.59 -0.80 16.27
N TYR A 69 -25.39 -0.57 16.80
CA TYR A 69 -25.19 -0.38 18.25
C TYR A 69 -25.90 0.87 18.78
N PHE A 70 -25.86 1.98 18.03
CA PHE A 70 -26.56 3.21 18.39
C PHE A 70 -28.07 3.01 18.31
N LYS A 71 -28.57 2.37 17.24
CA LYS A 71 -30.00 2.06 17.08
C LYS A 71 -30.52 1.17 18.21
N SER A 72 -29.76 0.16 18.62
CA SER A 72 -30.14 -0.69 19.76
C SER A 72 -30.15 0.03 21.12
N LYS A 73 -29.39 1.13 21.28
CA LYS A 73 -29.19 1.79 22.58
C LYS A 73 -30.08 3.01 22.80
N TYR A 74 -30.60 3.61 21.73
CA TYR A 74 -31.40 4.85 21.79
C TYR A 74 -32.81 4.70 21.18
N VAL A 75 -33.20 3.50 20.73
CA VAL A 75 -34.52 3.22 20.12
C VAL A 75 -35.37 2.26 20.99
N TYR A 76 -34.93 1.97 22.21
CA TYR A 76 -35.75 1.38 23.29
C TYR A 76 -35.73 2.30 24.50
#